data_AF-A0A1B0CSD0-F1
#
_entry.id   AF-A0A1B0CSD0-F1
#
_cell.length_a   1.000
_cell.length_b   1.000
_cell.length_c   1.000
_cell.angle_alpha   90.00
_cell.angle_beta   90.00
_cell.angle_gamma   90.00
#
_symmetry.space_group_name_H-M   'P 1'
#
loop_
_entity.id
_entity.type
_entity.pdbx_description
1 polymer ?
#
loop_
_entity_poly.entity_id
_entity_poly.type
_entity_poly.pdbx_seq_one_letter_code
_entity_poly.pdbx_strand_id
1 'polypeptide(L)'
;MNILCTIYLISFIGFSIIARECAASCYFPAEMQGVYVTQSTISGVDVVYSQINITSDLITIWGNCHRRIGNNIILMMASLEDEEEDTTCYRCFHITLVTKNIVRVYTTMEYMAKCFTNEDKAIMSCPTETSLRDPEEHTEIILF
;
A
#
# COMPACT_ATOMS: atom_id res chain seq x y z
N MET A 1 18.81 -11.17 -1.83
CA MET A 1 18.07 -11.39 -0.58
C MET A 1 18.87 -10.77 0.56
N ASN A 2 18.77 -9.46 0.73
CA ASN A 2 19.58 -8.73 1.73
C ASN A 2 18.64 -8.20 2.82
N ILE A 3 18.50 -8.96 3.90
CA ILE A 3 17.80 -8.55 5.12
C ILE A 3 18.86 -7.87 5.99
N LEU A 4 18.85 -6.53 6.05
CA LEU A 4 19.61 -5.79 7.06
C LEU A 4 18.78 -5.78 8.33
N CYS A 5 19.26 -6.49 9.35
CA CYS A 5 18.57 -6.61 10.62
C CYS A 5 19.53 -6.12 11.71
N THR A 6 19.15 -5.04 12.39
CA THR A 6 19.97 -4.44 13.44
C THR A 6 19.63 -5.13 14.76
N ILE A 7 20.66 -5.60 15.45
CA ILE A 7 20.51 -6.32 16.73
C ILE A 7 20.82 -5.36 17.86
N TYR A 8 19.86 -5.11 18.75
CA TYR A 8 20.07 -4.34 19.96
C TYR A 8 20.14 -5.25 21.19
N LEU A 9 21.14 -5.04 22.04
CA LEU A 9 21.27 -5.65 23.35
C LEU A 9 20.73 -4.69 24.41
N ILE A 10 19.55 -4.97 24.94
CA ILE A 10 19.01 -4.22 26.07
C ILE A 10 19.33 -5.03 27.33
N SER A 11 20.25 -4.53 28.16
CA SER A 11 20.57 -5.15 29.45
C SER A 11 19.75 -4.50 30.57
N PHE A 12 18.78 -5.25 31.11
CA PHE A 12 18.34 -5.03 32.48
C PHE A 12 19.14 -5.98 33.37
N ILE A 13 19.44 -5.56 34.60
CA ILE A 13 20.25 -6.34 35.56
C ILE A 13 19.69 -7.78 35.64
N GLY A 14 20.38 -8.73 35.00
CA GLY A 14 20.04 -10.15 34.98
C GLY A 14 19.24 -10.68 33.78
N PHE A 15 18.84 -9.87 32.79
CA PHE A 15 18.09 -10.36 31.62
C PHE A 15 18.51 -9.62 30.33
N SER A 16 18.99 -10.36 29.34
CA SER A 16 19.30 -9.83 28.00
C SER A 16 18.15 -10.14 27.05
N ILE A 17 17.51 -9.11 26.52
CA ILE A 17 16.50 -9.24 25.46
C ILE A 17 17.19 -8.95 24.13
N ILE A 18 17.11 -9.89 23.18
CA ILE A 18 17.54 -9.68 21.79
C ILE A 18 16.36 -9.05 21.06
N ALA A 19 16.40 -7.73 20.88
CA ALA A 19 15.44 -7.02 20.03
C ALA A 19 15.97 -7.01 18.60
N ARG A 20 15.12 -7.46 17.66
CA ARG A 20 15.46 -7.62 16.24
C ARG A 20 14.60 -6.67 15.42
N GLU A 21 15.13 -5.50 15.08
CA GLU A 21 14.52 -4.60 14.11
C GLU A 21 14.97 -5.02 12.72
N CYS A 22 14.15 -5.81 12.03
CA CYS A 22 14.31 -6.01 10.60
C CYS A 22 13.48 -4.94 9.91
N ALA A 23 14.14 -4.02 9.20
CA ALA A 23 13.45 -3.18 8.23
C ALA A 23 12.91 -4.11 7.14
N ALA A 24 11.62 -4.44 7.23
CA ALA A 24 10.95 -5.25 6.22
C ALA A 24 10.82 -4.39 4.97
N SER A 25 11.73 -4.57 4.02
CA SER A 25 11.63 -3.92 2.72
C SER A 25 10.31 -4.34 2.06
N CYS A 26 9.50 -3.35 1.71
CA CYS A 26 8.18 -3.55 1.14
C CYS A 26 8.34 -3.93 -0.34
N TYR A 27 7.91 -5.14 -0.71
CA TYR A 27 7.99 -5.64 -2.08
C TYR A 27 6.70 -6.33 -2.53
N PHE A 28 6.42 -6.20 -3.82
CA PHE A 28 5.40 -6.95 -4.54
C PHE A 28 5.97 -8.28 -5.05
N PRO A 29 5.26 -9.41 -4.88
CA PRO A 29 5.68 -10.72 -5.40
C PRO A 29 5.80 -10.70 -6.93
N ALA A 30 6.70 -11.50 -7.49
CA ALA A 30 6.93 -11.55 -8.94
C ALA A 30 5.65 -11.92 -9.72
N GLU A 31 4.75 -12.69 -9.12
CA GLU A 31 3.47 -13.10 -9.70
C GLU A 31 2.47 -11.95 -9.83
N MET A 32 2.67 -10.85 -9.09
CA MET A 32 1.86 -9.64 -9.13
C MET A 32 2.51 -8.52 -9.96
N GLN A 33 3.77 -8.69 -10.35
CA GLN A 33 4.49 -7.71 -11.14
C GLN A 33 4.05 -7.79 -12.60
N GLY A 34 3.88 -6.64 -13.22
CA GLY A 34 3.43 -6.56 -14.60
C GLY A 34 2.62 -5.31 -14.89
N VAL A 35 2.08 -5.30 -16.10
CA VAL A 35 1.30 -4.20 -16.64
C VAL A 35 -0.15 -4.64 -16.70
N TYR A 36 -1.01 -3.90 -16.02
CA TYR A 36 -2.44 -4.14 -15.93
C TYR A 36 -3.23 -2.96 -16.49
N VAL A 37 -4.50 -3.21 -16.77
CA VAL A 37 -5.50 -2.20 -17.10
C VAL A 37 -6.56 -2.17 -16.01
N THR A 38 -6.99 -0.97 -15.66
CA THR A 38 -8.17 -0.74 -14.82
C THR A 38 -9.17 0.12 -15.56
N GLN A 39 -10.44 -0.09 -15.22
CA GLN A 39 -11.55 0.69 -15.73
C GLN A 39 -12.10 1.59 -14.62
N SER A 40 -12.32 2.87 -14.92
CA SER A 40 -13.07 3.79 -14.05
C SER A 40 -14.20 4.45 -14.84
N THR A 41 -15.28 4.79 -14.15
CA THR A 41 -16.40 5.54 -14.72
C THR A 41 -16.30 7.00 -14.30
N ILE A 42 -16.22 7.90 -15.27
CA ILE A 42 -16.29 9.33 -15.03
C ILE A 42 -17.73 9.76 -15.28
N SER A 43 -18.39 10.28 -14.24
CA SER A 43 -19.76 10.81 -14.29
C SER A 43 -20.85 9.81 -14.76
N GLY A 44 -20.57 8.51 -14.67
CA GLY A 44 -21.53 7.44 -15.00
C GLY A 44 -21.82 7.24 -16.49
N VAL A 45 -21.18 7.98 -17.38
CA VAL A 45 -21.42 7.94 -18.83
C VAL A 45 -20.17 7.51 -19.59
N ASP A 46 -19.00 8.02 -19.19
CA ASP A 46 -17.75 7.73 -19.87
C ASP A 46 -16.91 6.70 -19.12
N VAL A 47 -16.43 5.72 -19.87
CA VAL A 47 -15.52 4.68 -19.39
C VAL A 47 -14.09 5.09 -19.74
N VAL A 48 -13.26 5.25 -18.73
CA VAL A 48 -11.84 5.54 -18.90
C VAL A 48 -11.02 4.32 -18.50
N TYR A 49 -10.07 3.95 -19.37
CA TYR A 49 -9.10 2.91 -19.11
C TYR A 49 -7.77 3.55 -18.70
N SER A 50 -7.20 3.06 -17.60
CA SER A 50 -5.89 3.49 -17.12
C SER A 50 -4.95 2.30 -17.05
N GLN A 51 -3.70 2.51 -17.45
CA GLN A 51 -2.66 1.49 -17.39
C GLN A 51 -1.91 1.61 -16.07
N ILE A 52 -1.79 0.50 -15.34
CA ILE A 52 -1.15 0.41 -14.04
C ILE A 52 0.04 -0.55 -14.17
N ASN A 53 1.25 -0.07 -13.91
CA ASN A 53 2.42 -0.93 -13.86
C ASN A 53 2.82 -1.17 -12.40
N ILE A 54 2.88 -2.45 -12.02
CA ILE A 54 3.34 -2.95 -10.72
C ILE A 54 4.75 -3.50 -10.91
N THR A 55 5.72 -2.85 -10.28
CA THR A 55 7.12 -3.29 -10.23
C THR A 55 7.42 -3.94 -8.89
N SER A 56 8.70 -4.17 -8.55
CA SER A 56 9.09 -4.74 -7.27
C SER A 56 8.59 -3.93 -6.06
N ASP A 57 8.53 -2.61 -6.19
CA ASP A 57 8.38 -1.68 -5.06
C ASP A 57 7.59 -0.41 -5.44
N LEU A 58 6.99 -0.36 -6.63
CA LEU A 58 6.19 0.77 -7.08
C LEU A 58 4.93 0.27 -7.79
N ILE A 59 3.79 0.89 -7.48
CA ILE A 59 2.61 0.87 -8.32
C ILE A 59 2.46 2.25 -8.95
N THR A 60 2.50 2.30 -10.28
CA THR A 60 2.32 3.55 -11.03
C THR A 60 1.03 4.23 -10.61
N ILE A 61 1.00 5.56 -10.60
CA ILE A 61 -0.10 6.43 -10.11
C ILE A 61 -0.45 6.35 -8.61
N TRP A 62 -0.12 5.27 -7.90
CA TRP A 62 -0.46 5.13 -6.47
C TRP A 62 0.70 5.36 -5.51
N GLY A 63 1.93 5.01 -5.91
CA GLY A 63 3.15 5.31 -5.16
C GLY A 63 4.02 4.09 -4.86
N ASN A 64 5.10 4.35 -4.13
CA ASN A 64 6.10 3.35 -3.75
C ASN A 64 5.65 2.55 -2.53
N CYS A 65 6.02 1.28 -2.48
CA CYS A 65 5.80 0.37 -1.37
C CYS A 65 6.63 0.86 -0.17
N HIS A 66 5.95 1.36 0.86
CA HIS A 66 6.61 1.80 2.10
C HIS A 66 6.64 0.68 3.14
N ARG A 67 5.47 0.06 3.36
CA ARG A 67 5.33 -1.01 4.36
C ARG A 67 4.27 -2.02 3.98
N ARG A 68 4.49 -3.29 4.34
CA ARG A 68 3.52 -4.38 4.13
C ARG A 68 3.10 -5.01 5.47
N ILE A 69 1.80 -5.17 5.65
CA ILE A 69 1.15 -5.75 6.82
C ILE A 69 0.14 -6.78 6.31
N GLY A 70 0.60 -8.01 6.05
CA GLY A 70 -0.21 -9.03 5.40
C GLY A 70 -0.55 -8.65 3.95
N ASN A 71 -1.85 -8.51 3.66
CA ASN A 71 -2.36 -8.02 2.37
C ASN A 71 -2.55 -6.50 2.34
N ASN A 72 -2.44 -5.82 3.48
CA ASN A 72 -2.46 -4.37 3.55
C ASN A 72 -1.07 -3.83 3.24
N ILE A 73 -1.00 -2.89 2.29
CA ILE A 73 0.23 -2.29 1.79
C ILE A 73 0.08 -0.78 1.93
N ILE A 74 1.01 -0.18 2.67
CA ILE A 74 1.14 1.26 2.79
C ILE A 74 1.98 1.73 1.61
N LEU A 75 1.38 2.55 0.75
CA LEU A 75 2.07 3.23 -0.34
C LEU A 75 2.44 4.64 0.10
N MET A 76 3.62 5.07 -0.31
CA MET A 76 4.15 6.41 -0.12
C MET A 76 4.34 7.09 -1.47
N MET A 77 3.77 8.27 -1.61
CA MET A 77 4.01 9.18 -2.73
C MET A 77 4.56 10.48 -2.15
N ALA A 78 5.63 11.02 -2.73
CA ALA A 78 6.01 12.40 -2.46
C ALA A 78 4.96 13.31 -3.11
N SER A 79 4.23 14.11 -2.33
CA SER A 79 3.40 15.17 -2.94
C SER A 79 4.34 16.22 -3.51
N LEU A 80 4.22 16.47 -4.81
CA LEU A 80 4.95 17.54 -5.50
C LEU A 80 4.18 18.88 -5.42
N GLU A 81 3.13 18.96 -4.60
CA GLU A 81 2.16 20.07 -4.65
C GLU A 81 2.57 21.30 -3.85
N ASP A 82 3.58 21.22 -2.96
CA ASP A 82 4.06 22.38 -2.21
C ASP A 82 5.58 22.54 -2.35
N GLU A 83 6.00 23.63 -3.02
CA GLU A 83 7.41 23.99 -3.25
C GLU A 83 8.20 24.27 -1.95
N GLU A 84 7.56 24.21 -0.78
CA GLU A 84 8.17 24.56 0.51
C GLU A 84 8.33 23.38 1.49
N GLU A 85 7.71 22.22 1.26
CA GLU A 85 7.93 21.04 2.12
C GLU A 85 7.62 19.74 1.37
N ASP A 86 8.61 18.83 1.28
CA ASP A 86 8.44 17.46 0.78
C ASP A 86 7.46 16.69 1.69
N THR A 87 6.17 16.96 1.57
CA THR A 87 5.15 16.28 2.36
C THR A 87 5.02 14.86 1.84
N THR A 88 5.29 13.89 2.71
CA THR A 88 5.12 12.47 2.35
C THR A 88 3.66 12.07 2.50
N CYS A 89 3.08 11.51 1.45
CA CYS A 89 1.71 11.03 1.43
C CYS A 89 1.63 9.53 1.63
N TYR A 90 1.07 9.08 2.75
CA TYR A 90 0.81 7.67 3.03
C TYR A 90 -0.65 7.31 2.76
N ARG A 91 -0.87 6.17 2.10
CA ARG A 91 -2.19 5.59 1.84
C ARG A 91 -2.15 4.08 2.00
N CYS A 92 -3.22 3.48 2.52
CA CYS A 92 -3.31 2.03 2.69
C CYS A 92 -4.19 1.37 1.63
N PHE A 93 -3.68 0.29 1.06
CA PHE A 93 -4.34 -0.53 0.05
C PHE A 93 -4.35 -1.98 0.49
N HIS A 94 -5.49 -2.66 0.43
CA HIS A 94 -5.55 -4.10 0.59
C HIS A 94 -5.45 -4.76 -0.78
N ILE A 95 -4.37 -5.48 -1.06
CA ILE A 95 -4.08 -6.03 -2.39
C ILE A 95 -4.04 -7.55 -2.36
N THR A 96 -4.82 -8.19 -3.23
CA THR A 96 -4.91 -9.64 -3.36
C THR A 96 -4.76 -10.07 -4.81
N LEU A 97 -3.86 -11.03 -5.07
CA LEU A 97 -3.76 -11.72 -6.36
C LEU A 97 -4.86 -12.79 -6.42
N VAL A 98 -5.90 -12.56 -7.23
CA VAL A 98 -7.04 -13.49 -7.36
C VAL A 98 -6.69 -14.62 -8.33
N THR A 99 -6.11 -14.26 -9.47
CA THR A 99 -5.55 -15.21 -10.45
C THR A 99 -4.23 -14.64 -10.98
N LYS A 100 -3.52 -15.40 -11.82
CA LYS A 100 -2.25 -14.94 -12.43
C LYS A 100 -2.37 -13.59 -13.16
N ASN A 101 -3.56 -13.24 -13.65
CA ASN A 101 -3.78 -12.02 -14.43
C ASN A 101 -4.77 -11.06 -13.76
N ILE A 102 -5.27 -11.36 -12.56
CA ILE A 102 -6.28 -10.51 -11.90
C ILE A 102 -5.77 -10.15 -10.52
N VAL A 103 -5.48 -8.86 -10.34
CA VAL A 103 -5.16 -8.28 -9.03
C VAL A 103 -6.36 -7.46 -8.58
N ARG A 104 -6.84 -7.75 -7.37
CA ARG A 104 -7.93 -7.03 -6.75
C ARG A 104 -7.36 -6.13 -5.66
N VAL A 105 -7.79 -4.87 -5.68
CA VAL A 105 -7.36 -3.85 -4.75
C VAL A 105 -8.58 -3.27 -4.05
N TYR A 106 -8.53 -3.20 -2.72
CA TYR A 106 -9.53 -2.51 -1.92
C TYR A 106 -8.92 -1.31 -1.23
N THR A 107 -9.66 -0.21 -1.22
CA THR A 107 -9.27 1.04 -0.58
C THR A 107 -10.43 1.61 0.21
N THR A 108 -10.17 2.63 1.03
CA THR A 108 -11.26 3.47 1.56
C THR A 108 -11.92 4.26 0.41
N MET A 109 -13.17 4.68 0.59
CA MET A 109 -13.89 5.45 -0.45
C MET A 109 -13.20 6.75 -0.85
N GLU A 110 -12.54 7.41 0.09
CA GLU A 110 -11.89 8.70 -0.12
C GLU A 110 -10.41 8.57 -0.51
N TYR A 111 -9.92 7.38 -0.88
CA TYR A 111 -8.47 7.10 -0.95
C TYR A 111 -7.68 8.04 -1.87
N MET A 112 -8.29 8.57 -2.95
CA MET A 112 -7.63 9.53 -3.83
C MET A 112 -7.47 10.90 -3.16
N ALA A 113 -8.51 11.38 -2.47
CA ALA A 113 -8.53 12.69 -1.81
C ALA A 113 -7.83 12.68 -0.44
N LYS A 114 -7.82 11.54 0.24
CA LYS A 114 -7.30 11.42 1.60
C LYS A 114 -5.82 11.04 1.56
N CYS A 115 -5.00 11.94 2.07
CA CYS A 115 -3.57 11.78 2.20
C CYS A 115 -3.18 11.88 3.67
N PHE A 116 -2.50 10.86 4.20
CA PHE A 116 -1.99 10.90 5.57
C PHE A 116 -0.52 11.30 5.57
N THR A 117 -0.16 12.31 6.36
CA THR A 117 1.24 12.69 6.60
C THR A 117 1.92 11.87 7.69
N ASN A 118 1.17 10.96 8.33
CA ASN A 118 1.65 10.09 9.40
C ASN A 118 1.29 8.63 9.07
N GLU A 119 2.30 7.76 9.12
CA GLU A 119 2.17 6.34 8.77
C GLU A 119 1.15 5.62 9.67
N ASP A 120 1.17 5.87 10.98
CA ASP A 120 0.27 5.19 11.93
C ASP A 120 -1.20 5.51 11.62
N LYS A 121 -1.50 6.76 11.22
CA LYS A 121 -2.84 7.13 10.75
C LYS A 121 -3.24 6.40 9.48
N ALA A 122 -2.31 6.21 8.54
CA ALA A 122 -2.57 5.43 7.34
C ALA A 122 -2.86 3.95 7.67
N ILE A 123 -2.12 3.36 8.62
CA ILE A 123 -2.32 1.98 9.08
C ILE A 123 -3.72 1.81 9.71
N MET A 124 -4.13 2.74 10.57
CA MET A 124 -5.47 2.70 11.19
C MET A 124 -6.61 2.86 10.17
N SER A 125 -6.32 3.45 9.00
CA SER A 125 -7.29 3.62 7.92
C SER A 125 -7.40 2.41 6.98
N CYS A 126 -6.57 1.39 7.16
CA CYS A 126 -6.55 0.22 6.28
C CYS A 126 -7.91 -0.52 6.26
N PRO A 127 -8.36 -1.00 5.09
CA PRO A 127 -9.47 -1.94 5.04
C PRO A 127 -9.21 -3.16 5.93
N THR A 128 -10.26 -3.59 6.62
CA THR A 128 -10.27 -4.78 7.47
C THR A 128 -11.15 -5.85 6.83
N GLU A 129 -10.97 -7.12 7.21
CA GLU A 129 -11.82 -8.21 6.72
C GLU A 129 -13.33 -7.94 6.91
N THR A 130 -13.69 -7.20 7.96
CA THR A 130 -15.09 -6.78 8.19
C THR A 130 -15.52 -5.73 7.18
N SER A 131 -14.72 -4.69 6.95
CA SER A 131 -15.08 -3.62 6.01
C SER A 131 -15.07 -4.09 4.55
N LEU A 132 -14.29 -5.12 4.22
CA LEU A 132 -14.31 -5.75 2.89
C LEU A 132 -15.62 -6.49 2.59
N ARG A 133 -16.42 -6.80 3.61
CA ARG A 133 -17.74 -7.42 3.43
C ARG A 133 -18.85 -6.42 3.18
N ASP A 134 -18.61 -5.15 3.48
CA ASP A 134 -19.57 -4.06 3.31
C ASP A 134 -19.16 -3.18 2.12
N PRO A 135 -19.86 -3.25 0.97
CA PRO A 135 -19.57 -2.42 -0.20
C PRO A 135 -19.66 -0.91 0.06
N GLU A 136 -20.35 -0.49 1.14
CA GLU A 136 -20.46 0.92 1.50
C GLU A 136 -19.25 1.45 2.29
N GLU A 137 -18.31 0.59 2.69
CA GLU A 137 -17.14 0.99 3.47
C GLU A 137 -15.83 0.98 2.66
N HIS A 138 -15.86 0.54 1.39
CA HIS A 138 -14.66 0.42 0.57
C HIS A 138 -14.91 0.74 -0.91
N THR A 139 -13.82 0.92 -1.64
CA THR A 139 -13.80 0.95 -3.10
C THR A 139 -13.00 -0.24 -3.60
N GLU A 140 -13.59 -1.01 -4.51
CA GLU A 140 -12.93 -2.12 -5.20
C GLU A 140 -12.39 -1.64 -6.55
N ILE A 141 -11.14 -1.96 -6.83
CA ILE A 141 -10.47 -1.72 -8.11
C ILE A 141 -9.95 -3.07 -8.61
N ILE A 142 -10.29 -3.41 -9.85
CA ILE A 142 -9.86 -4.65 -10.49
C ILE A 142 -8.84 -4.32 -11.57
N LEU A 143 -7.66 -4.91 -11.45
CA LEU A 143 -6.57 -4.83 -12.42
C LEU A 143 -6.53 -6.13 -13.22
N PHE A 144 -6.59 -6.04 -14.55
CA PHE A 144 -6.62 -7.18 -15.47
C PHE A 144 -5.71 -7.01 -16.70
#